data_AF-A0A968A075-F1
#
_entry.id   AF-A0A968A075-F1
#
_cell.length_a   1.000
_cell.length_b   1.000
_cell.length_c   1.000
_cell.angle_alpha   90.00
_cell.angle_beta   90.00
_cell.angle_gamma   90.00
#
_symmetry.space_group_name_H-M   'P 1'
#
loop_
_entity.id
_entity.type
_entity.pdbx_description
1 polymer ?
#
loop_
_entity_poly.entity_id
_entity_poly.type
_entity_poly.pdbx_seq_one_letter_code
_entity_poly.pdbx_strand_id
1 'polypeptide(L)'
;IDVMAAHRQVLPYLDIPLQHADPRVLRSMRRPANMEWVHKTLEKMRGKMEDLALRTTFIVGYPGETEEEFQTLLDFLAEVRFDRVGAFQFSFEPGTTS
;
A
#
# COMPACT_ATOMS: atom_id res chain seq x y z
N ILE A 1 13.78 3.22 -8.04
CA ILE A 1 14.42 3.96 -6.92
C ILE A 1 15.57 4.81 -7.42
N ASP A 2 16.67 4.22 -7.90
CA ASP A 2 17.89 4.98 -8.23
C ASP A 2 17.68 6.05 -9.32
N VAL A 3 16.84 5.75 -10.32
CA VAL A 3 16.46 6.73 -11.35
C VAL A 3 15.76 7.95 -10.73
N MET A 4 14.78 7.76 -9.84
CA MET A 4 14.08 8.86 -9.18
C MET A 4 15.04 9.67 -8.29
N ALA A 5 15.92 8.99 -7.56
CA ALA A 5 16.88 9.63 -6.66
C ALA A 5 17.97 10.42 -7.40
N ALA A 6 18.38 9.98 -8.60
CA ALA A 6 19.46 10.61 -9.36
C ALA A 6 19.00 11.76 -10.26
N HIS A 7 17.73 11.82 -10.66
CA HIS A 7 17.25 12.78 -11.66
C HIS A 7 16.34 13.83 -11.03
N ARG A 8 16.82 15.08 -10.92
CA ARG A 8 16.03 16.21 -10.38
C ARG A 8 14.73 16.51 -11.14
N GLN A 9 14.63 16.09 -12.40
CA GLN A 9 13.41 16.27 -13.20
C GLN A 9 12.29 15.30 -12.79
N VAL A 10 12.62 14.25 -12.04
CA VAL A 10 11.65 13.29 -11.53
C VAL A 10 11.25 13.74 -10.13
N LEU A 11 9.98 14.09 -9.95
CA LEU A 11 9.45 14.46 -8.64
C LEU A 11 9.52 13.24 -7.69
N PRO A 12 10.03 13.40 -6.45
CA PRO A 12 10.01 12.36 -5.41
C PRO A 12 8.58 12.13 -4.88
N TYR A 13 7.68 11.71 -5.75
CA TYR A 13 6.30 11.38 -5.43
C TYR A 13 6.01 9.97 -5.92
N LEU A 14 5.59 9.12 -5.00
CA LEU A 14 5.34 7.71 -5.27
C LEU A 14 3.90 7.36 -4.90
N ASP A 15 3.14 6.96 -5.90
CA ASP A 15 1.76 6.48 -5.75
C ASP A 15 1.73 4.98 -6.02
N ILE A 16 1.53 4.18 -4.96
CA ILE A 16 1.47 2.71 -5.04
C ILE A 16 0.15 2.25 -4.43
N PRO A 17 -0.78 1.70 -5.23
CA PRO A 17 -2.01 1.14 -4.70
C PRO A 17 -1.74 -0.24 -4.10
N LEU A 18 -1.60 -0.30 -2.76
CA LEU A 18 -1.38 -1.56 -2.04
C LEU A 18 -2.67 -2.37 -1.87
N GLN A 19 -3.85 -1.73 -1.91
CA GLN A 19 -5.18 -2.31 -1.76
C GLN A 19 -5.50 -2.86 -0.36
N HIS A 20 -4.62 -3.63 0.25
CA HIS A 20 -4.70 -4.05 1.65
C HIS A 20 -3.28 -4.22 2.23
N ALA A 21 -3.15 -4.53 3.53
CA ALA A 21 -1.86 -4.83 4.15
C ALA A 21 -1.77 -6.24 4.76
N ASP A 22 -2.89 -6.93 5.00
CA ASP A 22 -2.87 -8.33 5.41
C ASP A 22 -2.58 -9.26 4.20
N PRO A 23 -1.57 -10.15 4.27
CA PRO A 23 -1.23 -11.07 3.19
C PRO A 23 -2.34 -12.05 2.78
N ARG A 24 -3.24 -12.45 3.68
CA ARG A 24 -4.38 -13.34 3.39
C ARG A 24 -5.41 -12.61 2.54
N VAL A 25 -5.76 -11.39 2.93
CA VAL A 25 -6.66 -10.51 2.15
C VAL A 25 -6.03 -10.17 0.79
N LEU A 26 -4.73 -9.84 0.73
CA LEU A 26 -4.06 -9.60 -0.54
C LEU A 26 -4.09 -10.82 -1.47
N ARG A 27 -3.92 -12.03 -0.91
CA ARG A 27 -4.02 -13.28 -1.69
C ARG A 27 -5.44 -13.52 -2.21
N SER A 28 -6.49 -13.26 -1.42
CA SER A 28 -7.88 -13.40 -1.89
C SER A 28 -8.20 -12.38 -2.99
N MET A 29 -7.65 -11.17 -2.90
CA MET A 29 -7.71 -10.14 -3.96
C MET A 29 -6.85 -10.45 -5.19
N ARG A 30 -6.15 -11.60 -5.24
CA ARG A 30 -5.18 -11.97 -6.30
C ARG A 30 -4.07 -10.94 -6.50
N ARG A 31 -3.64 -10.30 -5.41
CA ARG A 31 -2.56 -9.32 -5.38
C ARG A 31 -1.26 -9.95 -4.83
N PRO A 32 -0.09 -9.39 -5.21
CA PRO A 32 1.16 -9.72 -4.53
C PRO A 32 1.04 -9.43 -3.03
N ALA A 33 1.33 -10.44 -2.20
CA ALA A 33 1.14 -10.40 -0.76
C ALA A 33 2.46 -10.31 0.03
N ASN A 34 3.55 -9.88 -0.61
CA ASN A 34 4.86 -9.77 0.02
C ASN A 34 5.03 -8.39 0.69
N MET A 35 4.44 -8.25 1.87
CA MET A 35 4.51 -7.01 2.64
C MET A 35 5.92 -6.70 3.12
N GLU A 36 6.71 -7.70 3.49
CA GLU A 36 8.11 -7.49 3.88
C GLU A 36 8.91 -6.78 2.78
N TRP A 37 8.70 -7.17 1.52
CA TRP A 37 9.31 -6.49 0.38
C TRP A 37 8.82 -5.05 0.24
N VAL A 38 7.53 -4.78 0.49
CA VAL A 38 6.97 -3.43 0.47
C VAL A 38 7.64 -2.57 1.55
N HIS A 39 7.72 -3.03 2.80
CA HIS A 39 8.38 -2.31 3.89
C HIS A 39 9.83 -1.97 3.53
N LYS A 40 10.63 -2.97 3.16
CA LYS A 40 12.05 -2.76 2.78
C LYS A 40 12.21 -1.79 1.62
N THR A 41 11.27 -1.81 0.66
CA THR A 41 11.30 -0.91 -0.49
C THR A 41 11.01 0.52 -0.05
N LEU A 42 9.97 0.75 0.76
CA LEU A 42 9.60 2.08 1.25
C LEU A 42 10.68 2.68 2.14
N GLU A 43 11.25 1.89 3.06
CA GLU A 43 12.39 2.31 3.90
C GLU A 43 13.59 2.72 3.04
N LYS A 44 13.96 1.89 2.06
CA LYS A 44 15.07 2.18 1.14
C LYS A 44 14.81 3.45 0.33
N MET A 45 13.57 3.71 -0.06
CA MET A 45 13.22 4.92 -0.82
C MET A 45 13.30 6.16 0.06
N ARG A 46 12.73 6.14 1.28
CA ARG A 46 12.86 7.24 2.25
C ARG A 46 14.33 7.54 2.60
N GLY A 47 15.15 6.51 2.74
CA GLY A 47 16.59 6.68 3.01
C GLY A 47 17.40 7.28 1.85
N LYS A 48 16.86 7.29 0.62
CA LYS A 48 17.53 7.86 -0.57
C LYS A 48 16.95 9.20 -1.02
N MET A 49 15.72 9.51 -0.61
CA MET A 49 14.97 10.70 -1.02
C MET A 49 14.27 11.25 0.22
N GLU A 50 14.88 12.24 0.86
CA GLU A 50 14.37 12.81 2.13
C GLU A 50 12.98 13.44 1.95
N ASP A 51 12.74 14.08 0.79
CA ASP A 51 11.47 14.74 0.46
C ASP A 51 10.46 13.81 -0.25
N LEU A 52 10.59 12.49 -0.09
CA LEU A 52 9.70 11.52 -0.74
C LEU A 52 8.28 11.58 -0.17
N ALA A 53 7.33 11.97 -1.01
CA ALA A 53 5.90 11.87 -0.72
C ALA A 53 5.35 10.50 -1.14
N LEU A 54 4.70 9.81 -0.21
CA LEU A 54 4.08 8.51 -0.41
C LEU A 54 2.55 8.61 -0.41
N ARG A 55 1.93 8.11 -1.48
CA ARG A 55 0.49 7.92 -1.60
C ARG A 55 0.13 6.46 -1.80
N THR A 56 -0.97 6.05 -1.17
CA THR A 56 -1.56 4.72 -1.36
C THR A 56 -3.09 4.77 -1.28
N THR A 57 -3.72 3.70 -1.72
CA THR A 57 -5.16 3.45 -1.61
C THR A 57 -5.42 2.06 -1.02
N PHE A 58 -6.38 1.98 -0.12
CA PHE A 58 -6.86 0.74 0.50
C PHE A 58 -8.35 0.54 0.26
N ILE A 59 -8.73 -0.74 0.21
CA ILE A 59 -10.10 -1.20 0.18
C ILE A 59 -10.37 -1.87 1.53
N VAL A 60 -11.41 -1.44 2.22
CA VAL A 60 -11.85 -1.96 3.52
C VAL A 60 -13.22 -2.62 3.41
N GLY A 61 -13.52 -3.55 4.30
CA GLY A 61 -14.76 -4.34 4.24
C GLY A 61 -14.76 -5.34 3.08
N TYR A 62 -13.58 -5.85 2.70
CA TYR A 62 -13.49 -6.92 1.71
C TYR A 62 -14.26 -8.17 2.19
N PRO A 63 -14.92 -8.95 1.32
CA PRO A 63 -15.66 -10.13 1.74
C PRO A 63 -14.76 -11.11 2.50
N GLY A 64 -15.08 -11.32 3.79
CA GLY A 64 -14.31 -12.19 4.69
C GLY A 64 -13.19 -11.51 5.48
N GLU A 65 -13.00 -10.19 5.35
CA GLU A 65 -12.07 -9.41 6.17
C GLU A 65 -12.43 -9.52 7.66
N THR A 66 -11.46 -9.93 8.49
CA THR A 66 -11.62 -10.01 9.94
C THR A 66 -11.12 -8.75 10.64
N GLU A 67 -11.52 -8.56 11.90
CA GLU A 67 -11.02 -7.47 12.74
C GLU A 67 -9.48 -7.50 12.89
N GLU A 68 -8.89 -8.69 12.95
CA GLU A 68 -7.43 -8.87 13.06
C GLU A 68 -6.70 -8.46 11.78
N GLU A 69 -7.30 -8.75 10.63
CA GLU A 69 -6.79 -8.36 9.31
C GLU A 69 -6.90 -6.84 9.12
N PHE A 70 -8.00 -6.25 9.59
CA PHE A 70 -8.17 -4.81 9.61
C PHE A 70 -7.19 -4.12 10.57
N GLN A 71 -6.96 -4.68 11.77
CA GLN A 71 -5.96 -4.16 12.70
C GLN A 71 -4.55 -4.21 12.10
N THR A 72 -4.21 -5.27 11.36
CA THR A 72 -2.93 -5.37 10.63
C THR A 72 -2.77 -4.22 9.62
N LEU A 73 -3.85 -3.80 8.96
CA LEU A 73 -3.86 -2.63 8.09
C LEU A 73 -3.62 -1.33 8.86
N LEU A 74 -4.23 -1.16 10.03
CA LEU A 74 -4.02 0.01 10.88
C LEU A 74 -2.58 0.10 11.38
N ASP A 75 -2.01 -1.01 11.83
CA ASP A 75 -0.62 -1.09 12.30
C ASP A 75 0.35 -0.75 11.17
N PHE A 76 0.10 -1.27 9.96
CA PHE A 76 0.86 -0.96 8.76
C PHE A 76 0.85 0.55 8.43
N LEU A 77 -0.33 1.19 8.51
CA LEU A 77 -0.47 2.63 8.29
C LEU A 77 0.31 3.45 9.32
N ALA A 78 0.27 3.03 10.60
CA ALA A 78 0.97 3.70 11.69
C ALA A 78 2.50 3.59 11.56
N GLU A 79 3.00 2.45 11.08
CA GLU A 79 4.42 2.20 10.85
C GLU A 79 4.94 3.00 9.64
N VAL A 80 4.29 2.87 8.49
CA VAL A 80 4.80 3.41 7.22
C VAL A 80 4.62 4.93 7.10
N ARG A 81 3.61 5.49 7.77
CA ARG A 81 3.31 6.94 7.81
C ARG A 81 3.21 7.58 6.42
N PHE A 82 2.28 7.10 5.61
CA PHE A 82 2.01 7.68 4.30
C PHE A 82 1.59 9.16 4.39
N ASP A 83 2.02 9.97 3.43
CA ASP A 83 1.64 11.38 3.33
C ASP A 83 0.19 11.54 2.86
N ARG A 84 -0.31 10.57 2.08
CA ARG A 84 -1.71 10.55 1.64
C ARG A 84 -2.25 9.13 1.52
N VAL A 85 -3.41 8.91 2.15
CA VAL A 85 -4.13 7.63 2.10
C VAL A 85 -5.55 7.86 1.61
N GLY A 86 -5.98 7.04 0.65
CA GLY A 86 -7.40 6.87 0.33
C GLY A 86 -7.91 5.54 0.90
N ALA A 87 -9.08 5.54 1.52
CA ALA A 87 -9.77 4.33 1.96
C ALA A 87 -11.14 4.28 1.31
N PHE A 88 -11.45 3.15 0.68
CA PHE A 88 -12.71 2.92 -0.03
C PHE A 88 -13.37 1.66 0.51
N GLN A 89 -14.70 1.67 0.66
CA GLN A 89 -15.42 0.44 0.97
C GLN A 89 -15.43 -0.47 -0.25
N PHE A 90 -15.26 -1.78 -0.02
CA PHE A 90 -15.41 -2.76 -1.08
C PHE A 90 -16.80 -2.66 -1.72
N SER A 91 -16.83 -2.65 -3.05
CA SER A 91 -18.06 -2.67 -3.84
C SER A 91 -17.98 -3.83 -4.81
N PHE A 92 -18.92 -4.77 -4.71
CA PHE A 92 -19.00 -5.89 -5.62
C PHE A 92 -19.62 -5.45 -6.95
N GLU A 93 -18.88 -5.59 -8.05
CA GLU A 93 -19.40 -5.33 -9.39
C GLU A 93 -19.64 -6.63 -10.17
N PRO A 94 -20.83 -6.84 -10.75
CA PRO A 94 -21.11 -8.02 -11.56
C PRO A 94 -20.09 -8.22 -12.68
N GLY A 95 -19.44 -9.39 -12.73
CA GLY A 95 -18.40 -9.72 -13.71
C GLY A 95 -16.96 -9.52 -13.22
N THR A 96 -16.77 -8.96 -12.02
CA THR A 96 -15.45 -8.96 -11.35
C THR A 96 -15.27 -10.26 -10.56
N THR A 97 -14.09 -10.88 -10.66
CA THR A 97 -13.77 -12.05 -9.83
C THR A 97 -13.26 -11.54 -8.49
N SER A 98 -14.12 -11.49 -7.48
CA SER A 98 -13.75 -11.25 -6.08
C SER A 98 -14.33 -12.35 -5.22
#